data_AF-A0A9E2LDG3-F1
#
_entry.id   AF-A0A9E2LDG3-F1
#
_cell.length_a   1.000
_cell.length_b   1.000
_cell.length_c   1.000
_cell.angle_alpha   90.00
_cell.angle_beta   90.00
_cell.angle_gamma   90.00
#
_symmetry.space_group_name_H-M   'P 1'
#
loop_
_entity.id
_entity.type
_entity.pdbx_description
1 polymer ?
#
loop_
_entity_poly.entity_id
_entity_poly.type
_entity_poly.pdbx_seq_one_letter_code
_entity_poly.pdbx_strand_id
1 'polypeptide(L)'
;MKDLLNEYRLKRPDIRKRLAEFRQVYKRSDKDIFAELCFCIFTPQAKAVLCDSAIKRLKAEDLLLKGTSSDIRPCLSGVRFPNNKARYLIEARGFFKNRKGLNVKNKIDLSDLQKTRDWLVKHVKGMGYKEASHFLRNIGLGRDMAILDRHVLKNLKRYGVIKKIP
;
A
#
# COMPACT_ATOMS: atom_id res chain seq x y z
N MET A 1 -9.25 0.67 27.33
CA MET A 1 -8.68 -0.50 26.63
C MET A 1 -9.67 -1.68 26.55
N LYS A 2 -10.58 -1.86 27.52
CA LYS A 2 -11.65 -2.89 27.48
C LYS A 2 -12.46 -2.88 26.17
N ASP A 3 -12.92 -1.70 25.73
CA ASP A 3 -13.71 -1.58 24.48
C ASP A 3 -12.95 -2.03 23.24
N LEU A 4 -11.67 -1.65 23.13
CA LEU A 4 -10.79 -2.05 22.03
C LEU A 4 -10.61 -3.58 21.99
N LEU A 5 -10.42 -4.20 23.16
CA LEU A 5 -10.30 -5.65 23.24
C LEU A 5 -11.60 -6.35 22.85
N ASN A 6 -12.76 -5.78 23.20
CA ASN A 6 -14.05 -6.32 22.80
C ASN A 6 -14.28 -6.20 21.28
N GLU A 7 -14.02 -5.02 20.70
CA GLU A 7 -14.06 -4.83 19.25
C GLU A 7 -13.11 -5.79 18.52
N TYR A 8 -11.89 -5.96 19.03
CA TYR A 8 -10.93 -6.90 18.47
C TYR A 8 -11.47 -8.32 18.49
N ARG A 9 -12.08 -8.78 19.58
CA ARG A 9 -12.68 -10.12 19.67
C ARG A 9 -13.75 -10.34 18.60
N LEU A 10 -14.64 -9.36 18.41
CA LEU A 10 -15.70 -9.43 17.40
C LEU A 10 -15.13 -9.46 15.96
N LYS A 11 -14.10 -8.65 15.68
CA LYS A 11 -13.50 -8.55 14.34
C LYS A 11 -12.38 -9.57 14.08
N ARG A 12 -11.99 -10.37 15.07
CA ARG A 12 -10.86 -11.30 14.99
C ARG A 12 -10.95 -12.28 13.82
N PRO A 13 -12.12 -12.88 13.50
CA PRO A 13 -12.23 -13.78 12.34
C PRO A 13 -11.90 -13.08 11.03
N ASP A 14 -12.48 -11.89 10.79
CA ASP A 14 -12.26 -11.10 9.57
C ASP A 14 -10.81 -10.62 9.45
N ILE A 15 -10.22 -10.18 10.57
CA ILE A 15 -8.80 -9.79 10.63
C ILE A 15 -7.92 -10.97 10.21
N ARG A 16 -8.16 -12.16 10.76
CA ARG A 16 -7.38 -13.37 10.44
C ARG A 16 -7.54 -13.78 8.98
N LYS A 17 -8.77 -13.71 8.45
CA LYS A 17 -9.06 -13.96 7.04
C LYS A 17 -8.28 -12.99 6.16
N ARG A 18 -8.35 -11.69 6.43
CA ARG A 18 -7.64 -10.67 5.64
C ARG A 18 -6.12 -10.81 5.72
N LEU A 19 -5.57 -11.16 6.89
CA LEU A 19 -4.15 -11.47 7.03
C LEU A 19 -3.74 -12.71 6.22
N ALA A 20 -4.62 -13.71 6.11
CA ALA A 20 -4.36 -14.89 5.26
C ALA A 20 -4.34 -14.52 3.77
N GLU A 21 -5.24 -13.65 3.34
CA GLU A 21 -5.26 -13.12 1.96
C GLU A 21 -3.94 -12.40 1.63
N PHE A 22 -3.46 -11.51 2.51
CA PHE A 22 -2.20 -10.80 2.31
C PHE A 22 -0.99 -11.74 2.18
N ARG A 23 -0.93 -12.81 2.98
CA ARG A 23 0.15 -13.82 2.89
C ARG A 23 0.25 -14.51 1.53
N GLN A 24 -0.82 -14.50 0.72
CA GLN A 24 -0.77 -15.09 -0.61
C GLN A 24 -0.28 -14.11 -1.67
N VAL A 25 -0.32 -12.80 -1.42
CA VAL A 25 -0.04 -11.80 -2.45
C VAL A 25 1.41 -11.87 -2.94
N TYR A 26 2.40 -12.01 -2.04
CA TYR A 26 3.80 -12.13 -2.46
C TYR A 26 4.08 -13.38 -3.33
N LYS A 27 3.26 -14.43 -3.19
CA LYS A 27 3.36 -15.64 -4.01
C LYS A 27 2.79 -15.46 -5.41
N ARG A 28 2.03 -14.39 -5.66
CA ARG A 28 1.46 -14.06 -6.97
C ARG A 28 2.50 -13.40 -7.89
N SER A 29 2.05 -12.92 -9.03
CA SER A 29 2.89 -12.26 -10.04
C SER A 29 3.42 -10.91 -9.58
N ASP A 30 4.52 -10.44 -10.18
CA ASP A 30 5.01 -9.06 -10.00
C ASP A 30 3.97 -8.01 -10.40
N LYS A 31 3.04 -8.33 -11.32
CA LYS A 31 1.92 -7.46 -11.68
C LYS A 31 0.96 -7.27 -10.49
N ASP A 32 0.69 -8.32 -9.73
CA ASP A 32 -0.17 -8.23 -8.55
C ASP A 32 0.51 -7.46 -7.40
N ILE A 33 1.80 -7.68 -7.19
CA ILE A 33 2.59 -6.93 -6.21
C ILE A 33 2.66 -5.46 -6.60
N PHE A 34 2.88 -5.16 -7.89
CA PHE A 34 2.89 -3.79 -8.39
C PHE A 34 1.52 -3.11 -8.22
N ALA A 35 0.42 -3.85 -8.38
CA ALA A 35 -0.92 -3.32 -8.10
C ALA A 35 -1.08 -2.90 -6.62
N GLU A 36 -0.57 -3.69 -5.67
CA GLU A 36 -0.55 -3.29 -4.25
C GLU A 36 0.34 -2.08 -3.98
N LEU A 37 1.48 -1.97 -4.67
CA LEU A 37 2.33 -0.78 -4.58
C LEU A 37 1.57 0.47 -5.06
N CYS A 38 0.90 0.37 -6.21
CA CYS A 38 0.09 1.45 -6.76
C CYS A 38 -1.09 1.81 -5.84
N PHE A 39 -1.74 0.82 -5.25
CA PHE A 39 -2.75 1.04 -4.22
C PHE A 39 -2.19 1.89 -3.08
N CYS A 40 -1.01 1.54 -2.57
CA CYS A 40 -0.36 2.27 -1.48
C CYS A 40 0.04 3.68 -1.89
N ILE A 41 0.49 3.92 -3.14
CA ILE A 41 0.74 5.27 -3.70
C ILE A 41 -0.56 6.11 -3.76
N PHE A 42 -1.72 5.47 -3.94
CA PHE A 42 -3.00 6.17 -4.06
C PHE A 42 -3.66 6.48 -2.72
N THR A 43 -3.39 5.69 -1.68
CA THR A 43 -4.03 5.83 -0.36
C THR A 43 -3.73 7.11 0.44
N PRO A 44 -2.61 7.87 0.23
CA PRO A 44 -2.37 9.11 0.96
C PRO A 44 -3.52 10.10 0.75
N GLN A 45 -4.14 10.49 1.87
CA GLN A 45 -5.28 11.40 1.91
C GLN A 45 -6.47 10.99 1.02
N ALA A 46 -6.66 9.69 0.78
CA ALA A 46 -7.77 9.17 -0.01
C ALA A 46 -8.48 8.02 0.72
N LYS A 47 -9.77 7.83 0.42
CA LYS A 47 -10.53 6.69 0.93
C LYS A 47 -10.01 5.41 0.27
N ALA A 48 -9.67 4.40 1.07
CA ALA A 48 -9.16 3.13 0.59
C ALA A 48 -10.09 2.48 -0.45
N VAL A 49 -11.40 2.59 -0.27
CA VAL A 49 -12.42 2.07 -1.20
C VAL A 49 -12.29 2.69 -2.60
N LEU A 50 -12.06 4.00 -2.70
CA LEU A 50 -11.88 4.66 -4.00
C LEU A 50 -10.56 4.25 -4.67
N CYS A 51 -9.50 4.05 -3.87
CA CYS A 51 -8.22 3.60 -4.37
C CYS A 51 -8.29 2.15 -4.88
N ASP A 52 -9.01 1.29 -4.17
CA ASP A 52 -9.25 -0.11 -4.56
C ASP A 52 -10.05 -0.18 -5.86
N SER A 53 -11.14 0.59 -5.98
CA SER A 53 -11.91 0.69 -7.23
C SER A 53 -11.06 1.18 -8.40
N ALA A 54 -10.19 2.17 -8.18
CA ALA A 54 -9.27 2.65 -9.21
C ALA A 54 -8.29 1.57 -9.66
N ILE A 55 -7.67 0.83 -8.71
CA ILE A 55 -6.74 -0.25 -9.04
C ILE A 55 -7.43 -1.39 -9.79
N LYS A 56 -8.64 -1.78 -9.38
CA LYS A 56 -9.44 -2.79 -10.10
C LYS A 56 -9.70 -2.38 -11.54
N ARG A 57 -10.10 -1.12 -11.76
CA ARG A 57 -10.30 -0.57 -13.11
C ARG A 57 -9.02 -0.58 -13.94
N LEU A 58 -7.91 -0.08 -13.38
CA LEU A 58 -6.61 -0.09 -14.06
C LEU A 58 -6.10 -1.50 -14.37
N LYS A 59 -6.44 -2.52 -13.55
CA LYS A 59 -6.13 -3.92 -13.84
C LYS A 59 -6.98 -4.46 -15.00
N ALA A 60 -8.28 -4.21 -14.98
CA ALA A 60 -9.22 -4.69 -15.99
C ALA A 60 -8.91 -4.12 -17.39
N GLU A 61 -8.51 -2.85 -17.46
CA GLU A 61 -8.18 -2.15 -18.70
C GLU A 61 -6.68 -2.28 -19.10
N ASP A 62 -5.90 -3.11 -18.39
CA ASP A 62 -4.43 -3.29 -18.56
C ASP A 62 -3.59 -1.99 -18.48
N LEU A 63 -4.16 -0.94 -17.88
CA LEU A 63 -3.55 0.39 -17.77
C LEU A 63 -2.44 0.47 -16.73
N LEU A 64 -2.38 -0.45 -15.77
CA LEU A 64 -1.25 -0.50 -14.83
C LEU A 64 0.09 -0.60 -15.55
N LEU A 65 0.18 -1.37 -16.65
CA LEU A 65 1.45 -1.66 -17.33
C LEU A 65 1.69 -0.82 -18.59
N LYS A 66 0.61 -0.33 -19.20
CA LYS A 66 0.66 0.34 -20.50
C LYS A 66 0.06 1.75 -20.49
N GLY A 67 -0.83 2.03 -19.54
CA GLY A 67 -1.57 3.29 -19.49
C GLY A 67 -0.67 4.50 -19.31
N THR A 68 -0.93 5.54 -20.08
CA THR A 68 -0.30 6.86 -19.97
C THR A 68 -0.95 7.68 -18.84
N SER A 69 -0.44 8.89 -18.58
CA SER A 69 -1.04 9.78 -17.60
C SER A 69 -2.50 10.12 -17.93
N SER A 70 -2.82 10.29 -19.21
CA SER A 70 -4.18 10.57 -19.69
C SER A 70 -5.11 9.37 -19.53
N ASP A 71 -4.59 8.14 -19.61
CA ASP A 71 -5.40 6.92 -19.40
C ASP A 71 -5.64 6.67 -17.91
N ILE A 72 -4.61 6.91 -17.07
CA ILE A 72 -4.66 6.59 -15.64
C ILE A 72 -5.50 7.61 -14.87
N ARG A 73 -5.39 8.91 -15.18
CA ARG A 73 -6.07 9.97 -14.43
C ARG A 73 -7.59 9.78 -14.34
N PRO A 74 -8.32 9.41 -15.41
CA PRO A 74 -9.76 9.16 -15.35
C PRO A 74 -10.15 8.06 -14.35
N CYS A 75 -9.33 7.02 -14.21
CA CYS A 75 -9.56 5.95 -13.24
C CYS A 75 -9.46 6.43 -11.78
N LEU A 76 -8.81 7.57 -11.54
CA LEU A 76 -8.60 8.18 -10.21
C LEU A 76 -9.70 9.18 -9.83
N SER A 77 -10.90 9.07 -10.42
CA SER A 77 -12.04 9.93 -10.05
C SER A 77 -12.35 9.81 -8.54
N GLY A 78 -12.51 10.94 -7.87
CA GLY A 78 -12.72 11.02 -6.42
C GLY A 78 -11.47 10.78 -5.55
N VAL A 79 -10.35 10.34 -6.12
CA VAL A 79 -9.06 10.22 -5.41
C VAL A 79 -8.38 11.58 -5.39
N ARG A 80 -8.00 12.09 -4.20
CA ARG A 80 -7.29 13.37 -4.07
C ARG A 80 -5.93 13.34 -4.75
N PHE A 81 -5.52 14.46 -5.35
CA PHE A 81 -4.26 14.63 -6.07
C PHE A 81 -4.06 13.63 -7.23
N PRO A 82 -5.06 13.45 -8.12
CA PRO A 82 -5.05 12.37 -9.11
C PRO A 82 -3.90 12.53 -10.12
N ASN A 83 -3.54 13.76 -10.50
CA ASN A 83 -2.44 14.02 -11.45
C ASN A 83 -1.08 13.57 -10.89
N ASN A 84 -0.77 13.92 -9.63
CA ASN A 84 0.46 13.48 -8.97
C ASN A 84 0.51 11.97 -8.81
N LYS A 85 -0.61 11.34 -8.43
CA LYS A 85 -0.71 9.90 -8.25
C LYS A 85 -0.55 9.14 -9.57
N ALA A 86 -1.15 9.61 -10.66
CA ALA A 86 -0.95 9.05 -12.00
C ALA A 86 0.53 9.13 -12.40
N ARG A 87 1.17 10.29 -12.21
CA ARG A 87 2.60 10.47 -12.46
C ARG A 87 3.46 9.51 -11.63
N TYR A 88 3.21 9.38 -10.32
CA TYR A 88 3.98 8.49 -9.44
C TYR A 88 3.83 7.01 -9.83
N LEU A 89 2.64 6.59 -10.28
CA LEU A 89 2.46 5.25 -10.84
C LEU A 89 3.35 5.02 -12.06
N ILE A 90 3.40 5.97 -12.99
CA ILE A 90 4.20 5.85 -14.22
C ILE A 90 5.69 5.80 -13.90
N GLU A 91 6.14 6.66 -12.98
CA GLU A 91 7.53 6.66 -12.53
C GLU A 91 7.89 5.34 -11.84
N ALA A 92 7.05 4.85 -10.92
CA ALA A 92 7.25 3.54 -10.28
C ALA A 92 7.27 2.42 -11.32
N ARG A 93 6.39 2.46 -12.31
CA ARG A 93 6.37 1.49 -13.41
C ARG A 93 7.67 1.50 -14.18
N GLY A 94 8.19 2.67 -14.54
CA GLY A 94 9.48 2.81 -15.21
C GLY A 94 10.62 2.24 -14.37
N PHE A 95 10.56 2.44 -13.05
CA PHE A 95 11.58 1.95 -12.11
C PHE A 95 11.60 0.41 -11.99
N PHE A 96 10.43 -0.22 -11.88
CA PHE A 96 10.33 -1.67 -11.67
C PHE A 96 10.25 -2.49 -12.96
N LYS A 97 10.12 -1.84 -14.13
CA LYS A 97 10.09 -2.52 -15.43
C LYS A 97 11.50 -2.70 -15.97
N ASN A 98 11.84 -3.91 -16.39
CA ASN A 98 13.05 -4.22 -17.13
C ASN A 98 12.70 -4.91 -18.47
N ARG A 99 13.72 -5.40 -19.20
CA ARG A 99 13.55 -6.08 -20.50
C ARG A 99 12.62 -7.31 -20.46
N LYS A 100 12.52 -7.98 -19.30
CA LYS A 100 11.68 -9.17 -19.08
C LYS A 100 10.29 -8.84 -18.50
N GLY A 101 9.99 -7.56 -18.24
CA GLY A 101 8.72 -7.11 -17.65
C GLY A 101 8.89 -6.49 -16.26
N LEU A 102 7.81 -6.49 -15.47
CA LEU A 102 7.87 -6.00 -14.10
C LEU A 102 8.69 -6.94 -13.22
N ASN A 103 9.48 -6.34 -12.32
CA ASN A 103 10.29 -7.05 -11.36
C ASN A 103 10.39 -6.26 -10.05
N VAL A 104 9.29 -6.22 -9.33
CA VAL A 104 9.16 -5.60 -8.01
C VAL A 104 9.85 -6.47 -6.95
N LYS A 105 9.73 -7.80 -7.06
CA LYS A 105 10.31 -8.76 -6.10
C LYS A 105 11.82 -8.60 -5.94
N ASN A 106 12.56 -8.29 -7.01
CA ASN A 106 14.02 -8.10 -6.91
C ASN A 106 14.44 -6.91 -6.04
N LYS A 107 13.52 -6.02 -5.66
CA LYS A 107 13.80 -4.91 -4.74
C LYS A 107 13.31 -5.19 -3.31
N ILE A 108 12.83 -6.41 -3.05
CA ILE A 108 12.39 -6.86 -1.73
C ILE A 108 13.45 -7.78 -1.17
N ASP A 109 14.13 -7.31 -0.13
CA ASP A 109 15.06 -8.11 0.67
C ASP A 109 14.26 -8.82 1.77
N LEU A 110 14.06 -10.14 1.60
CA LEU A 110 13.33 -10.96 2.56
C LEU A 110 14.10 -11.16 3.88
N SER A 111 15.42 -10.96 3.87
CA SER A 111 16.24 -11.04 5.07
C SER A 111 16.21 -9.75 5.89
N ASP A 112 15.98 -8.62 5.21
CA ASP A 112 15.90 -7.30 5.84
C ASP A 112 14.76 -6.45 5.25
N LEU A 113 13.57 -6.65 5.83
CA LEU A 113 12.38 -5.90 5.45
C LEU A 113 12.48 -4.43 5.88
N GLN A 114 13.24 -4.11 6.93
CA GLN A 114 13.44 -2.73 7.37
C GLN A 114 14.22 -1.93 6.32
N LYS A 115 15.30 -2.50 5.79
CA LYS A 115 16.04 -1.95 4.66
C LYS A 115 15.20 -1.84 3.40
N THR A 116 14.36 -2.85 3.13
CA THR A 116 13.38 -2.78 2.02
C THR A 116 12.43 -1.58 2.19
N ARG A 117 11.91 -1.37 3.40
CA ARG A 117 11.05 -0.22 3.71
C ARG A 117 11.76 1.10 3.46
N ASP A 118 12.96 1.25 3.99
CA ASP A 118 13.73 2.50 3.89
C ASP A 118 14.11 2.79 2.43
N TRP A 119 14.45 1.73 1.68
CA TRP A 119 14.71 1.82 0.26
C TRP A 119 13.47 2.28 -0.52
N LEU A 120 12.27 1.73 -0.23
CA LEU A 120 11.03 2.16 -0.86
C LEU A 120 10.72 3.64 -0.61
N VAL A 121 10.89 4.09 0.64
CA VAL A 121 10.68 5.50 1.03
C VAL A 121 11.63 6.42 0.25
N LYS A 122 12.89 6.02 0.09
CA LYS A 122 13.90 6.83 -0.57
C LYS A 122 13.71 6.91 -2.10
N HIS A 123 13.24 5.84 -2.74
CA HIS A 123 13.29 5.72 -4.21
C HIS A 123 11.92 5.74 -4.90
N VAL A 124 10.82 5.44 -4.20
CA VAL A 124 9.48 5.40 -4.82
C VAL A 124 8.69 6.65 -4.44
N LYS A 125 8.44 7.52 -5.42
CA LYS A 125 7.65 8.74 -5.18
C LYS A 125 6.24 8.41 -4.72
N GLY A 126 5.74 9.20 -3.78
CA GLY A 126 4.43 9.00 -3.16
C GLY A 126 4.43 8.00 -2.00
N MET A 127 5.58 7.42 -1.65
CA MET A 127 5.71 6.50 -0.51
C MET A 127 6.43 7.17 0.67
N GLY A 128 5.72 7.35 1.79
CA GLY A 128 6.33 7.60 3.10
C GLY A 128 6.46 6.30 3.90
N TYR A 129 6.99 6.40 5.13
CA TYR A 129 7.17 5.23 6.01
C TYR A 129 5.87 4.47 6.25
N LYS A 130 4.76 5.19 6.41
CA LYS A 130 3.43 4.59 6.59
C LYS A 130 3.01 3.82 5.34
N GLU A 131 3.13 4.40 4.15
CA GLU A 131 2.77 3.76 2.89
C GLU A 131 3.67 2.57 2.57
N ALA A 132 4.98 2.66 2.85
CA ALA A 132 5.92 1.55 2.66
C ALA A 132 5.61 0.38 3.61
N SER A 133 5.36 0.64 4.89
CA SER A 133 4.88 -0.40 5.81
C SER A 133 3.52 -0.95 5.39
N HIS A 134 2.63 -0.12 4.84
CA HIS A 134 1.33 -0.56 4.33
C HIS A 134 1.47 -1.52 3.15
N PHE A 135 2.34 -1.19 2.19
CA PHE A 135 2.66 -2.06 1.07
C PHE A 135 3.22 -3.40 1.53
N LEU A 136 4.25 -3.37 2.38
CA LEU A 136 4.89 -4.59 2.89
C LEU A 136 3.88 -5.47 3.65
N ARG A 137 3.00 -4.88 4.45
CA ARG A 137 1.89 -5.62 5.10
C ARG A 137 0.96 -6.25 4.08
N ASN A 138 0.51 -5.50 3.08
CA ASN A 138 -0.46 -5.98 2.09
C ASN A 138 0.08 -7.13 1.23
N ILE A 139 1.40 -7.20 1.03
CA ILE A 139 2.04 -8.33 0.35
C ILE A 139 2.36 -9.49 1.30
N GLY A 140 2.04 -9.38 2.58
CA GLY A 140 2.24 -10.43 3.59
C GLY A 140 3.57 -10.38 4.32
N LEU A 141 4.36 -9.33 4.13
CA LEU A 141 5.71 -9.11 4.68
C LEU A 141 5.74 -7.97 5.72
N GLY A 142 4.65 -7.74 6.45
CA GLY A 142 4.55 -6.63 7.41
C GLY A 142 4.33 -7.04 8.86
N ARG A 143 4.65 -8.28 9.23
CA ARG A 143 4.40 -8.79 10.60
C ARG A 143 5.04 -7.91 11.67
N ASP A 144 6.25 -7.41 11.40
CA ASP A 144 7.06 -6.65 12.34
C ASP A 144 7.06 -5.14 12.04
N MET A 145 6.04 -4.66 11.31
CA MET A 145 5.91 -3.25 10.94
C MET A 145 4.56 -2.66 11.31
N ALA A 146 4.59 -1.55 12.04
CA ALA A 146 3.41 -0.75 12.32
C ALA A 146 3.08 0.19 11.15
N ILE A 147 1.80 0.32 10.81
CA ILE A 147 1.28 1.34 9.90
C ILE A 147 0.74 2.47 10.77
N LEU A 148 1.56 3.48 11.01
CA LEU A 148 1.22 4.61 11.88
C LEU A 148 0.51 5.71 11.08
N ASP A 149 -0.81 5.62 10.99
CA ASP A 149 -1.64 6.67 10.42
C ASP A 149 -2.20 7.62 11.51
N ARG A 150 -2.88 8.69 11.07
CA ARG A 150 -3.48 9.66 12.00
C ARG A 150 -4.52 9.03 12.94
N HIS A 151 -5.24 7.99 12.51
CA HIS A 151 -6.25 7.32 13.32
C HIS A 151 -5.60 6.42 14.38
N VAL A 152 -4.55 5.69 14.04
CA VAL A 152 -3.74 4.90 14.96
C VAL A 152 -3.09 5.81 15.99
N LEU A 153 -2.42 6.89 15.58
CA LEU A 153 -1.79 7.85 16.50
C LEU A 153 -2.81 8.49 17.45
N LYS A 154 -4.01 8.83 16.96
CA LYS A 154 -5.11 9.32 17.81
C LYS A 154 -5.54 8.28 18.84
N ASN A 155 -5.65 7.01 18.46
CA ASN A 155 -5.99 5.94 19.39
C ASN A 155 -4.88 5.67 20.41
N LEU A 156 -3.61 5.70 19.99
CA LEU A 156 -2.47 5.58 20.90
C LEU A 156 -2.48 6.68 21.96
N LYS A 157 -2.76 7.93 21.57
CA LYS A 157 -2.94 9.04 22.53
C LYS A 157 -4.16 8.82 23.42
N ARG A 158 -5.32 8.46 22.84
CA ARG A 158 -6.57 8.19 23.58
C ARG A 158 -6.40 7.14 24.67
N TYR A 159 -5.59 6.11 24.42
CA TYR A 159 -5.32 5.04 25.37
C TYR A 159 -4.05 5.26 26.21
N GLY A 160 -3.43 6.45 26.15
CA GLY A 160 -2.29 6.81 27.00
C GLY A 160 -0.96 6.17 26.63
N VAL A 161 -0.85 5.53 25.45
CA VAL A 161 0.41 4.93 24.97
C VAL A 161 1.44 6.01 24.60
N ILE A 162 0.96 7.16 24.10
CA ILE A 162 1.78 8.34 23.78
C ILE A 162 1.19 9.60 24.41
N LYS A 163 2.05 10.54 24.81
CA LYS A 163 1.62 11.81 25.43
C LYS A 163 1.07 12.81 24.41
N LYS A 164 1.69 12.88 23.22
CA LYS A 164 1.32 13.79 22.14
C LYS A 164 1.37 13.09 20.79
N ILE A 165 0.51 13.53 19.86
CA ILE A 165 0.59 13.12 18.45
C ILE A 165 1.70 13.98 17.82
N PRO A 166 2.69 13.37 17.15
CA PRO A 166 3.74 14.10 16.41
C PRO A 166 3.18 14.94 15.25
#